data_AF-A0A8T4D5T9-F1
#
_entry.id   AF-A0A8T4D5T9-F1
#
_cell.length_a   1.000
_cell.length_b   1.000
_cell.length_c   1.000
_cell.angle_alpha   90.00
_cell.angle_beta   90.00
_cell.angle_gamma   90.00
#
_symmetry.space_group_name_H-M   'P 1'
#
loop_
_entity.id
_entity.type
_entity.pdbx_description
1 polymer ?
#
loop_
_entity_poly.entity_id
_entity_poly.type
_entity_poly.pdbx_seq_one_letter_code
_entity_poly.pdbx_strand_id
1 'polypeptide(L)'
;MNRRKPKVYICCLVIKNMPWILIAILVLILVLFGVFLYWKKNKAGEAEQPRFLLGGAIGGIIGSVVGIALVEFAGYSYPLPFILFFLGMAAGQLGGYLYQKRRE
;
A
#
# COMPACT_ATOMS: atom_id res chain seq x y z
N MET A 1 45.74 -2.38 11.85
CA MET A 1 44.75 -2.78 10.82
C MET A 1 43.56 -3.45 11.53
N ASN A 2 42.54 -2.68 11.92
CA ASN A 2 41.54 -3.09 12.92
C ASN A 2 40.20 -3.48 12.25
N ARG A 3 39.99 -4.78 11.96
CA ARG A 3 38.79 -5.34 11.30
C ARG A 3 37.63 -5.64 12.28
N ARG A 4 37.19 -4.67 13.10
CA ARG A 4 36.04 -4.83 14.01
C ARG A 4 34.82 -3.97 13.63
N LYS A 5 34.39 -4.00 12.37
CA LYS A 5 33.27 -3.17 11.89
C LYS A 5 32.07 -3.85 11.19
N PRO A 6 31.87 -5.19 11.08
CA PRO A 6 30.66 -5.68 10.41
C PRO A 6 29.41 -5.70 11.30
N LYS A 7 29.53 -6.01 12.60
CA LYS A 7 28.36 -6.24 13.48
C LYS A 7 27.56 -4.97 13.83
N VAL A 8 28.22 -3.82 13.95
CA VAL A 8 27.57 -2.57 14.39
C VAL A 8 26.64 -2.00 13.29
N TYR A 9 27.04 -2.13 12.02
CA TYR A 9 26.22 -1.65 10.90
C TYR A 9 24.95 -2.50 10.72
N ILE A 10 25.03 -3.82 10.94
CA ILE A 10 23.87 -4.72 10.87
C ILE A 10 22.84 -4.35 11.96
N CYS A 11 23.28 -4.08 13.19
CA CYS A 11 22.38 -3.68 14.28
C CYS A 11 21.68 -2.34 13.99
N CYS A 12 22.40 -1.31 13.52
CA CYS A 12 21.78 -0.03 13.16
C CYS A 12 20.83 -0.15 11.96
N LEU A 13 21.15 -0.98 10.97
CA LEU A 13 20.27 -1.22 9.82
C LEU A 13 18.98 -1.94 10.25
N VAL A 14 19.09 -2.94 11.13
CA VAL A 14 17.93 -3.69 11.67
C VAL A 14 17.06 -2.80 12.54
N ILE A 15 17.63 -1.98 13.43
CA ILE A 15 16.84 -1.08 14.30
C ILE A 15 16.15 0.03 13.49
N LYS A 16 16.79 0.54 12.43
CA LYS A 16 16.19 1.55 11.53
C LYS A 16 15.10 0.95 10.62
N ASN A 17 15.18 -0.34 10.30
CA ASN A 17 14.21 -1.05 9.45
C ASN A 17 13.09 -1.77 10.21
N MET A 18 13.28 -2.12 11.50
CA MET A 18 12.28 -2.74 12.37
C MET A 18 10.93 -1.99 12.46
N PRO A 19 10.85 -0.65 12.54
CA PRO A 19 9.56 0.03 12.59
C PRO A 19 8.80 -0.05 11.25
N TRP A 20 9.51 -0.11 10.12
CA TRP A 20 8.90 -0.18 8.80
C TRP A 20 8.25 -1.54 8.54
N ILE A 21 8.83 -2.62 9.05
CA ILE A 21 8.23 -3.96 9.00
C ILE A 21 6.91 -3.97 9.79
N LEU A 22 6.88 -3.36 10.98
CA LEU A 22 5.66 -3.24 11.77
C LEU A 22 4.58 -2.41 11.06
N ILE A 23 4.95 -1.29 10.43
CA ILE A 23 4.04 -0.47 9.62
C ILE A 23 3.51 -1.26 8.42
N ALA A 24 4.38 -1.99 7.71
CA ALA A 24 3.98 -2.81 6.58
C ALA A 24 2.99 -3.90 6.99
N ILE A 25 3.23 -4.59 8.11
CA ILE A 25 2.31 -5.59 8.67
C ILE A 25 0.97 -4.95 9.05
N LEU A 26 0.99 -3.78 9.70
CA LEU A 26 -0.23 -3.07 10.09
C LEU A 26 -1.07 -2.64 8.86
N VAL A 27 -0.42 -2.13 7.82
CA VAL A 27 -1.06 -1.81 6.53
C VAL A 27 -1.67 -3.06 5.91
N LEU A 28 -0.94 -4.18 5.90
CA LEU A 28 -1.39 -5.44 5.32
C LEU A 28 -2.62 -5.99 6.07
N ILE A 29 -2.65 -5.89 7.40
CA ILE A 29 -3.82 -6.24 8.22
C ILE A 29 -5.02 -5.35 7.88
N LEU A 30 -4.83 -4.03 7.77
CA LEU A 30 -5.90 -3.10 7.40
C LEU A 30 -6.46 -3.38 6.00
N VAL A 31 -5.59 -3.74 5.05
CA VAL A 31 -6.00 -4.13 3.69
C VAL A 31 -6.81 -5.42 3.73
N LEU A 32 -6.32 -6.47 4.40
CA LEU A 32 -7.04 -7.73 4.54
C LEU A 32 -8.39 -7.54 5.24
N PHE A 33 -8.44 -6.70 6.26
CA PHE A 33 -9.67 -6.35 6.96
C PHE A 33 -10.65 -5.58 6.06
N GLY A 34 -10.14 -4.64 5.26
CA GLY A 34 -10.93 -3.91 4.26
C GLY A 34 -11.51 -4.84 3.19
N VAL A 35 -10.71 -5.77 2.67
CA VAL A 35 -11.16 -6.80 1.73
C VAL A 35 -12.21 -7.71 2.38
N PHE A 36 -12.00 -8.13 3.62
CA PHE A 36 -12.96 -8.96 4.36
C PHE A 36 -14.30 -8.26 4.56
N LEU A 37 -14.30 -6.99 4.96
CA LEU A 37 -15.51 -6.18 5.09
C LEU A 37 -16.21 -5.95 3.74
N TYR A 38 -15.42 -5.72 2.68
CA TYR A 38 -15.96 -5.57 1.32
C TYR A 38 -16.61 -6.86 0.83
N TRP A 39 -15.99 -8.01 1.08
CA TRP A 39 -16.53 -9.32 0.70
C TRP A 39 -17.82 -9.63 1.47
N LYS A 40 -17.86 -9.27 2.76
CA LYS A 40 -19.08 -9.37 3.59
C LYS A 40 -20.20 -8.47 3.07
N LYS A 41 -19.90 -7.23 2.67
CA LYS A 41 -20.90 -6.30 2.10
C LYS A 41 -21.40 -6.71 0.71
N ASN A 42 -20.53 -7.23 -0.17
CA ASN A 42 -20.96 -7.74 -1.47
C ASN A 42 -21.88 -8.96 -1.37
N LYS A 43 -21.65 -9.86 -0.39
CA LYS A 43 -22.56 -11.00 -0.13
C LYS A 43 -23.93 -10.58 0.39
N ALA A 44 -24.03 -9.42 1.05
CA ALA A 44 -25.29 -8.89 1.57
C ALA A 44 -26.16 -8.20 0.50
N GLY A 45 -25.65 -8.01 -0.73
CA GLY A 45 -26.39 -7.35 -1.81
C GLY A 45 -26.55 -5.83 -1.64
N GLU A 46 -25.93 -5.23 -0.63
CA GLU A 46 -26.13 -3.82 -0.22
C GLU A 46 -25.15 -2.82 -0.84
N ALA A 47 -24.21 -3.25 -1.69
CA ALA A 47 -23.10 -2.41 -2.11
C ALA A 47 -23.23 -1.90 -3.56
N GLU A 48 -24.18 -0.99 -3.81
CA GLU A 48 -23.94 0.06 -4.82
C GLU A 48 -22.95 1.09 -4.26
N GLN A 49 -21.74 0.63 -3.90
CA GLN A 49 -20.67 1.58 -3.59
C GLN A 49 -20.24 2.26 -4.90
N PRO A 50 -20.05 3.59 -4.89
CA PRO A 50 -19.57 4.30 -6.07
C PRO A 50 -18.27 3.67 -6.55
N ARG A 51 -18.20 3.27 -7.82
CA ARG A 51 -17.04 2.55 -8.36
C ARG A 51 -15.74 3.34 -8.24
N PHE A 52 -15.82 4.68 -8.16
CA PHE A 52 -14.68 5.54 -7.89
C PHE A 52 -14.06 5.28 -6.49
N LEU A 53 -14.87 5.03 -5.46
CA LEU A 53 -14.40 4.73 -4.10
C LEU A 53 -13.66 3.39 -4.07
N LEU A 54 -14.22 2.38 -4.75
CA LEU A 54 -13.58 1.07 -4.89
C LEU A 54 -12.27 1.18 -5.67
N GLY A 55 -12.29 1.90 -6.79
CA GLY A 55 -11.11 2.17 -7.60
C GLY A 55 -10.01 2.84 -6.79
N GLY A 56 -10.35 3.86 -5.98
CA GLY A 56 -9.42 4.52 -5.09
C GLY A 56 -8.78 3.58 -4.07
N ALA A 57 -9.57 2.74 -3.41
CA ALA A 57 -9.04 1.78 -2.44
C ALA A 57 -8.07 0.79 -3.11
N ILE A 58 -8.44 0.22 -4.26
CA ILE A 58 -7.60 -0.73 -5.02
C ILE A 58 -6.33 -0.04 -5.49
N GLY A 59 -6.44 1.14 -6.07
CA GLY A 59 -5.32 1.91 -6.57
C GLY A 59 -4.34 2.29 -5.48
N GLY A 60 -4.84 2.69 -4.30
CA GLY A 60 -4.01 2.96 -3.12
C GLY A 60 -3.23 1.74 -2.67
N ILE A 61 -3.88 0.57 -2.57
CA ILE A 61 -3.23 -0.69 -2.21
C ILE A 61 -2.09 -1.01 -3.18
N ILE A 62 -2.36 -0.96 -4.49
CA ILE A 62 -1.35 -1.23 -5.52
C ILE A 62 -0.18 -0.24 -5.39
N GLY A 63 -0.48 1.06 -5.24
CA GLY A 63 0.52 2.10 -5.04
C GLY A 63 1.42 1.86 -3.83
N SER A 64 0.83 1.51 -2.68
CA SER A 64 1.58 1.15 -1.47
C SER A 64 2.48 -0.06 -1.68
N VAL A 65 1.96 -1.14 -2.28
CA VAL A 65 2.73 -2.38 -2.49
C VAL A 65 3.92 -2.12 -3.43
N VAL A 66 3.68 -1.40 -4.54
CA VAL A 66 4.75 -1.02 -5.48
C VAL A 66 5.77 -0.12 -4.80
N GLY A 67 5.32 0.84 -3.99
CA GLY A 67 6.21 1.74 -3.27
C GLY A 67 7.09 1.02 -2.25
N ILE A 68 6.53 0.09 -1.49
CA ILE A 68 7.29 -0.75 -0.55
C ILE A 68 8.32 -1.58 -1.33
N ALA A 69 7.92 -2.18 -2.46
CA ALA A 69 8.83 -2.97 -3.28
C ALA A 69 9.98 -2.12 -3.85
N LEU A 70 9.72 -0.87 -4.26
CA LEU A 70 10.77 0.03 -4.75
C LEU A 70 11.74 0.45 -3.65
N VAL A 71 11.25 0.69 -2.45
CA VAL A 71 12.13 1.01 -1.30
C VAL A 71 12.98 -0.20 -0.93
N GLU A 72 12.39 -1.39 -0.84
CA GLU A 72 13.07 -2.58 -0.32
C GLU A 72 14.02 -3.22 -1.36
N PHE A 73 13.59 -3.32 -2.62
CA PHE A 73 14.35 -4.04 -3.65
C PHE A 73 15.13 -3.13 -4.60
N ALA A 74 14.70 -1.87 -4.77
CA ALA A 74 15.33 -0.92 -5.70
C ALA A 74 16.08 0.21 -4.98
N GLY A 75 16.15 0.20 -3.65
CA GLY A 75 16.95 1.14 -2.86
C GLY A 75 16.44 2.57 -2.85
N TYR A 76 15.16 2.79 -3.19
CA TYR A 76 14.54 4.10 -3.09
C TYR A 76 14.36 4.53 -1.63
N SER A 77 14.31 5.84 -1.40
CA SER A 77 14.12 6.40 -0.06
C SER A 77 12.64 6.67 0.25
N TYR A 78 12.27 6.53 1.51
CA TYR A 78 11.03 7.11 2.04
C TYR A 78 11.04 8.64 1.80
N PRO A 79 9.88 9.27 1.51
CA PRO A 79 8.51 8.80 1.70
C PRO A 79 7.84 8.22 0.43
N LEU A 80 8.59 7.67 -0.52
CA LEU A 80 8.08 7.18 -1.81
C LEU A 80 6.82 6.29 -1.73
N PRO A 81 6.67 5.34 -0.78
CA PRO A 81 5.46 4.51 -0.69
C PRO A 81 4.19 5.30 -0.39
N PHE A 82 4.27 6.37 0.39
CA PHE A 82 3.13 7.22 0.68
C PHE A 82 2.73 8.03 -0.56
N ILE A 83 3.70 8.51 -1.32
CA ILE A 83 3.44 9.24 -2.57
C ILE A 83 2.73 8.33 -3.57
N LEU A 84 3.22 7.10 -3.73
CA LEU A 84 2.62 6.10 -4.61
C LEU A 84 1.24 5.65 -4.13
N PHE A 85 1.00 5.57 -2.81
CA PHE A 85 -0.33 5.33 -2.26
C PHE A 85 -1.34 6.40 -2.70
N PHE A 86 -1.04 7.69 -2.49
CA PHE A 86 -1.95 8.77 -2.89
C PHE A 86 -2.14 8.84 -4.40
N LEU A 87 -1.06 8.65 -5.16
CA LEU A 87 -1.10 8.61 -6.62
C LEU A 87 -1.96 7.44 -7.11
N GLY A 88 -1.78 6.27 -6.50
CA GLY A 88 -2.56 5.08 -6.77
C GLY A 88 -4.04 5.28 -6.48
N MET A 89 -4.38 5.90 -5.33
CA MET A 89 -5.77 6.23 -5.02
C MET A 89 -6.38 7.17 -6.06
N ALA A 90 -5.67 8.24 -6.43
CA ALA A 90 -6.15 9.19 -7.43
C ALA A 90 -6.36 8.51 -8.80
N ALA A 91 -5.41 7.69 -9.25
CA ALA A 91 -5.50 6.94 -10.50
C ALA A 91 -6.65 5.94 -10.47
N GLY A 92 -6.83 5.24 -9.35
CA GLY A 92 -7.92 4.29 -9.15
C GLY A 92 -9.30 4.96 -9.14
N GLN A 93 -9.43 6.12 -8.49
CA GLN A 93 -10.66 6.92 -8.51
C GLN A 93 -11.00 7.38 -9.94
N LEU A 94 -10.01 7.89 -10.68
CA LEU A 94 -10.15 8.29 -12.08
C LEU A 94 -10.57 7.11 -12.97
N GLY A 95 -9.95 5.94 -12.81
CA GLY A 95 -10.33 4.72 -13.53
C GLY A 95 -11.75 4.28 -13.22
N GLY A 96 -12.14 4.28 -11.94
CA GLY A 96 -13.50 3.98 -11.51
C GLY A 96 -14.55 4.96 -12.04
N TYR A 97 -14.22 6.25 -12.07
CA TYR A 97 -15.06 7.30 -12.65
C TYR A 97 -15.24 7.13 -14.16
N LEU A 98 -14.15 6.93 -14.91
CA LEU A 98 -14.21 6.70 -16.36
C LEU A 98 -15.00 5.44 -16.71
N TYR A 99 -14.87 4.37 -15.91
CA TYR A 99 -15.63 3.14 -16.10
C TYR A 99 -17.13 3.33 -15.82
N GLN A 100 -17.48 4.15 -14.84
CA GLN A 100 -18.88 4.51 -14.56
C GLN A 100 -19.46 5.36 -15.71
N LYS A 101 -18.74 6.40 -16.14
CA LYS A 101 -19.15 7.28 -17.26
C LYS A 101 -19.33 6.54 -18.58
N ARG A 102 -18.62 5.43 -18.82
CA ARG A 102 -18.76 4.63 -20.04
C ARG A 102 -19.97 3.67 -20.01
N ARG A 103 -20.61 3.50 -18.85
CA ARG A 103 -21.74 2.59 -18.64
C ARG A 103 -23.09 3.32 -18.55
N GLU A 104 -23.07 4.62 -18.29
CA GLU A 104 -24.17 5.56 -18.56
C GLU A 104 -24.27 5.83 -20.06
#